data_AF-A0A1Q3AYQ0-F1
#
_entry.id   AF-A0A1Q3AYQ0-F1
#
_cell.length_a   1.000
_cell.length_b   1.000
_cell.length_c   1.000
_cell.angle_alpha   90.00
_cell.angle_beta   90.00
_cell.angle_gamma   90.00
#
_symmetry.space_group_name_H-M   'P 1'
#
loop_
_entity.id
_entity.type
_entity.pdbx_description
1 polymer ?
#
loop_
_entity_poly.entity_id
_entity_poly.type
_entity_poly.pdbx_seq_one_letter_code
_entity_poly.pdbx_strand_id
1 'polypeptide(L)'
;MQSSLSISRVSINISIHNSNTNHINTIYPSRTKQTRSHLSRYTRSPHQIKLKSQSQFQKQREKTTSICTPLTTLALKPSSSRLTLFPLHCGIPPNTIDTIKNRGFRDWIELIGEVISTAFPIWVALGCLSGLMKPSSFSWVTPKLSIIGISITMLGMGMTLSLDDLSEALAMPKEILLGFVLQYSVMPISGFLLSKLLCLPSHYAAGLILVGCCPGGTASNIVTYIARGNVALSVLMTAASTLTAAVMTPFLTAKLAGQYVAVDANGLLMSTLQVVLLPVLAGAFLNQYFQGLVKFVSPLMPPIAVATVAVLCGNAIAQNASAILMSGHQVVLAALLLHASGFFFGYMLARMLGLDVASSKTVSIEVGMQNSVLGVVLATQHFGNPLTAVPCAVSSVCHSIFGSVLAGIWRRYVPNEKQG
;
A
#
# COMPACT_ATOMS: atom_id res chain seq x y z
N MET A 1 -12.83 27.21 -52.46
CA MET A 1 -13.16 25.86 -52.95
C MET A 1 -13.57 25.02 -51.77
N GLN A 2 -14.88 24.74 -51.67
CA GLN A 2 -15.47 23.82 -50.70
C GLN A 2 -15.12 22.38 -51.10
N SER A 3 -14.83 21.52 -50.13
CA SER A 3 -15.03 20.08 -50.30
C SER A 3 -15.51 19.48 -48.99
N SER A 4 -16.65 18.83 -49.12
CA SER A 4 -17.62 18.43 -48.12
C SER A 4 -17.35 17.04 -47.52
N LEU A 5 -17.82 16.86 -46.28
CA LEU A 5 -18.59 15.73 -45.74
C LEU A 5 -18.14 14.26 -45.97
N SER A 6 -17.91 13.52 -44.87
CA SER A 6 -18.85 12.44 -44.47
C SER A 6 -18.65 12.04 -43.00
N ILE A 7 -19.72 12.17 -42.21
CA ILE A 7 -19.82 11.77 -40.80
C ILE A 7 -20.73 10.54 -40.76
N SER A 8 -20.20 9.37 -40.39
CA SER A 8 -21.02 8.19 -40.09
C SER A 8 -21.47 8.22 -38.63
N ARG A 9 -22.76 8.44 -38.41
CA ARG A 9 -23.45 8.25 -37.12
C ARG A 9 -23.80 6.78 -36.97
N VAL A 10 -23.40 6.17 -35.86
CA VAL A 10 -23.92 4.87 -35.40
C VAL A 10 -24.98 5.17 -34.34
N SER A 11 -26.24 4.92 -34.68
CA SER A 11 -27.39 4.98 -33.78
C SER A 11 -27.57 3.63 -33.09
N ILE A 12 -27.51 3.58 -31.76
CA ILE A 12 -27.93 2.41 -30.97
C ILE A 12 -29.29 2.72 -30.35
N ASN A 13 -30.27 1.89 -30.72
CA ASN A 13 -31.67 2.00 -30.36
C ASN A 13 -31.91 1.36 -28.99
N ILE A 14 -32.49 2.11 -28.06
CA ILE A 14 -32.91 1.63 -26.73
C ILE A 14 -34.36 1.16 -26.85
N SER A 15 -34.62 -0.14 -26.62
CA SER A 15 -35.97 -0.68 -26.54
C SER A 15 -36.41 -0.72 -25.07
N ILE A 16 -37.41 0.10 -24.75
CA ILE A 16 -38.10 0.17 -23.46
C ILE A 16 -39.29 -0.80 -23.54
N HIS A 17 -39.31 -1.85 -22.71
CA HIS A 17 -40.52 -2.65 -22.51
C HIS A 17 -41.22 -2.18 -21.23
N ASN A 18 -42.36 -1.52 -21.41
CA ASN A 18 -43.28 -1.15 -20.35
C ASN A 18 -44.49 -2.08 -20.42
N SER A 19 -44.90 -2.65 -19.28
CA SER A 19 -46.17 -3.36 -19.13
C SER A 19 -46.79 -2.97 -17.78
N ASN A 20 -47.75 -2.05 -17.85
CA ASN A 20 -48.92 -1.95 -16.94
C ASN A 20 -49.63 -3.32 -16.88
N THR A 21 -50.38 -3.78 -15.87
CA THR A 21 -51.28 -3.14 -14.88
C THR A 21 -51.84 -4.28 -14.01
N ASN A 22 -52.05 -4.08 -12.70
CA ASN A 22 -53.37 -4.18 -12.03
C ASN A 22 -53.30 -4.40 -10.51
N HIS A 23 -54.20 -3.66 -9.85
CA HIS A 23 -54.65 -3.68 -8.46
C HIS A 23 -54.85 -5.10 -7.87
N ILE A 24 -54.71 -5.31 -6.54
CA ILE A 24 -55.84 -5.26 -5.59
C ILE A 24 -55.34 -5.20 -4.13
N ASN A 25 -56.16 -4.49 -3.34
CA ASN A 25 -56.13 -4.15 -1.92
C ASN A 25 -56.08 -5.31 -0.89
N THR A 26 -55.46 -4.96 0.25
CA THR A 26 -55.75 -5.30 1.68
C THR A 26 -56.49 -6.59 2.04
N ILE A 27 -56.00 -7.28 3.10
CA ILE A 27 -56.76 -7.67 4.30
C ILE A 27 -55.77 -8.16 5.38
N TYR A 28 -55.78 -7.53 6.55
CA TYR A 28 -55.29 -8.07 7.82
C TYR A 28 -56.39 -8.98 8.42
N PRO A 29 -56.03 -9.99 9.22
CA PRO A 29 -56.50 -9.91 10.59
C PRO A 29 -55.49 -10.36 11.66
N SER A 30 -55.59 -9.66 12.78
CA SER A 30 -55.09 -9.96 14.12
C SER A 30 -55.80 -11.16 14.77
N ARG A 31 -55.08 -12.04 15.50
CA ARG A 31 -55.40 -12.47 16.88
C ARG A 31 -54.42 -13.50 17.48
N THR A 32 -53.78 -13.08 18.58
CA THR A 32 -53.61 -13.74 19.91
C THR A 32 -53.19 -15.21 20.08
N LYS A 33 -52.08 -15.35 20.85
CA LYS A 33 -51.80 -16.22 22.02
C LYS A 33 -52.12 -17.72 21.93
N GLN A 34 -51.07 -18.57 22.04
CA GLN A 34 -51.02 -19.58 23.11
C GLN A 34 -49.63 -20.23 23.28
N THR A 35 -49.17 -20.25 24.53
CA THR A 35 -48.10 -21.05 25.13
C THR A 35 -48.47 -22.54 25.19
N ARG A 36 -47.55 -23.46 24.85
CA ARG A 36 -47.15 -24.58 25.73
C ARG A 36 -46.01 -25.43 25.15
N SER A 37 -45.09 -25.73 26.04
CA SER A 37 -44.03 -26.74 26.05
C SER A 37 -44.46 -28.15 25.63
N HIS A 38 -43.57 -28.91 24.97
CA HIS A 38 -43.23 -30.29 25.33
C HIS A 38 -41.96 -30.80 24.61
N LEU A 39 -41.04 -31.36 25.42
CA LEU A 39 -40.09 -32.48 25.22
C LEU A 39 -40.15 -33.20 23.84
N SER A 40 -39.08 -33.68 23.19
CA SER A 40 -37.91 -34.42 23.69
C SER A 40 -36.88 -34.66 22.57
N ARG A 41 -35.60 -34.78 22.98
CA ARG A 41 -34.51 -35.60 22.43
C ARG A 41 -34.70 -36.22 21.02
N TYR A 42 -33.86 -35.79 20.08
CA TYR A 42 -33.24 -36.71 19.12
C TYR A 42 -31.74 -36.41 19.01
N THR A 43 -30.96 -37.37 19.51
CA THR A 43 -29.52 -37.53 19.34
C THR A 43 -29.19 -37.82 17.87
N ARG A 44 -28.25 -37.09 17.27
CA ARG A 44 -27.33 -37.61 16.24
C ARG A 44 -26.20 -36.60 15.94
N SER A 45 -24.99 -37.00 16.28
CA SER A 45 -23.68 -36.59 15.73
C SER A 45 -22.91 -37.91 15.53
N PRO A 46 -21.95 -38.07 14.60
CA PRO A 46 -21.19 -37.02 13.90
C PRO A 46 -21.06 -37.20 12.38
N HIS A 47 -21.01 -36.10 11.64
CA HIS A 47 -20.28 -36.06 10.37
C HIS A 47 -19.09 -35.11 10.52
N GLN A 48 -17.91 -35.71 10.41
CA GLN A 48 -16.62 -35.06 10.38
C GLN A 48 -16.54 -34.07 9.21
N ILE A 49 -16.34 -32.78 9.52
CA ILE A 49 -15.77 -31.82 8.59
C ILE A 49 -14.35 -31.54 9.07
N LYS A 50 -13.40 -31.88 8.20
CA LYS A 50 -11.97 -31.98 8.44
C LYS A 50 -11.35 -30.58 8.48
N LEU A 51 -11.17 -30.02 9.68
CA LEU A 51 -10.39 -28.80 9.91
C LEU A 51 -8.90 -29.06 9.61
N LYS A 52 -8.45 -28.67 8.41
CA LYS A 52 -7.03 -28.54 8.04
C LYS A 52 -6.72 -27.06 7.78
N SER A 53 -6.59 -26.27 8.85
CA SER A 53 -5.82 -25.01 8.77
C SER A 53 -5.25 -24.54 10.13
N GLN A 54 -5.66 -25.12 11.25
CA GLN A 54 -5.11 -24.77 12.58
C GLN A 54 -3.80 -25.52 12.96
N SER A 55 -3.37 -26.51 12.19
CA SER A 55 -2.19 -27.33 12.54
C SER A 55 -0.82 -26.75 12.17
N GLN A 56 -0.76 -25.61 11.46
CA GLN A 56 0.52 -24.96 11.12
C GLN A 56 0.88 -23.76 12.00
N PHE A 57 -0.03 -23.23 12.84
CA PHE A 57 0.28 -22.12 13.75
C PHE A 57 0.16 -22.44 15.25
N GLN A 58 -0.43 -23.59 15.63
CA GLN A 58 -0.45 -24.04 17.05
C GLN A 58 0.77 -24.85 17.48
N LYS A 59 1.59 -25.36 16.55
CA LYS A 59 2.80 -26.14 16.91
C LYS A 59 3.94 -25.30 17.54
N GLN A 60 3.71 -24.00 17.74
CA GLN A 60 4.66 -23.07 18.33
C GLN A 60 4.20 -22.51 19.69
N ARG A 61 3.01 -22.90 20.19
CA ARG A 61 2.45 -22.41 21.46
C ARG A 61 2.46 -23.42 22.61
N GLU A 62 2.82 -24.70 22.37
CA GLU A 62 2.77 -25.77 23.39
C GLU A 62 4.14 -26.28 23.89
N LYS A 63 5.26 -25.58 23.62
CA LYS A 63 6.60 -25.98 24.12
C LYS A 63 7.16 -25.08 25.23
N THR A 64 6.30 -24.45 26.03
CA THR A 64 6.78 -23.67 27.19
C THR A 64 5.84 -23.76 28.38
N THR A 65 5.70 -24.97 28.92
CA THR A 65 5.18 -25.18 30.28
C THR A 65 5.82 -26.44 30.83
N SER A 66 6.28 -26.39 32.09
CA SER A 66 7.15 -27.36 32.82
C SER A 66 8.62 -26.91 32.73
N ILE A 67 9.37 -26.50 33.77
CA ILE A 67 9.45 -26.87 35.19
C ILE A 67 10.17 -25.73 35.96
N CYS A 68 9.70 -25.32 37.15
CA CYS A 68 10.48 -25.17 38.41
C CYS A 68 9.78 -24.28 39.46
N THR A 69 9.49 -24.90 40.59
CA THR A 69 9.10 -24.35 41.90
C THR A 69 10.30 -23.68 42.62
N PRO A 70 10.08 -22.96 43.74
CA PRO A 70 10.85 -21.76 44.11
C PRO A 70 12.03 -22.04 45.04
N LEU A 71 13.04 -21.16 45.03
CA LEU A 71 13.97 -21.03 46.14
C LEU A 71 14.09 -19.56 46.58
N THR A 72 13.80 -19.36 47.86
CA THR A 72 13.84 -18.14 48.64
C THR A 72 15.28 -17.71 48.92
N THR A 73 15.60 -16.41 48.76
CA THR A 73 16.50 -15.69 49.71
C THR A 73 16.36 -14.17 49.57
N LEU A 74 16.09 -13.52 50.71
CA LEU A 74 16.17 -12.08 50.93
C LEU A 74 17.61 -11.57 50.77
N ALA A 75 17.80 -10.33 50.27
CA ALA A 75 18.77 -9.36 50.81
C ALA A 75 18.56 -7.94 50.22
N LEU A 76 18.86 -6.94 51.04
CA LEU A 76 18.54 -5.52 50.95
C LEU A 76 19.45 -4.68 50.02
N LYS A 77 18.95 -3.51 49.61
CA LYS A 77 19.60 -2.30 49.00
C LYS A 77 20.90 -1.88 49.76
N PRO A 78 21.85 -1.07 49.20
CA PRO A 78 21.58 0.25 48.57
C PRO A 78 22.50 0.75 47.41
N SER A 79 21.97 1.75 46.70
CA SER A 79 22.61 2.89 45.99
C SER A 79 24.12 2.89 45.68
N SER A 80 24.49 2.95 44.39
CA SER A 80 25.51 3.89 43.91
C SER A 80 25.31 4.19 42.42
N SER A 81 25.35 5.48 42.09
CA SER A 81 25.29 6.05 40.74
C SER A 81 26.53 5.62 39.96
N ARG A 82 26.36 4.84 38.89
CA ARG A 82 27.43 4.60 37.92
C ARG A 82 26.82 4.56 36.52
N LEU A 83 27.27 5.48 35.69
CA LEU A 83 26.95 5.59 34.26
C LEU A 83 27.51 4.35 33.56
N THR A 84 26.72 3.29 33.47
CA THR A 84 27.09 2.08 32.72
C THR A 84 26.61 2.21 31.29
N LEU A 85 27.58 2.41 30.40
CA LEU A 85 27.47 2.14 28.97
C LEU A 85 26.98 0.69 28.80
N PHE A 86 25.69 0.50 28.49
CA PHE A 86 25.14 -0.84 28.29
C PHE A 86 25.72 -1.44 27.01
N PRO A 87 26.20 -2.70 27.03
CA PRO A 87 26.69 -3.34 25.83
C PRO A 87 25.50 -3.59 24.88
N LEU A 88 25.70 -3.25 23.61
CA LEU A 88 24.89 -3.74 22.49
C LEU A 88 24.91 -5.27 22.51
N HIS A 89 23.92 -5.88 23.17
CA HIS A 89 23.68 -7.30 23.08
C HIS A 89 23.09 -7.61 21.69
N CYS A 90 23.96 -7.79 20.70
CA CYS A 90 23.68 -8.60 19.53
C CYS A 90 23.71 -10.07 19.95
N GLY A 91 22.72 -10.49 20.73
CA GLY A 91 22.48 -11.91 21.01
C GLY A 91 21.63 -12.50 19.90
N ILE A 92 22.27 -13.12 18.91
CA ILE A 92 21.57 -14.07 18.04
C ILE A 92 21.14 -15.23 18.96
N PRO A 93 19.85 -15.56 19.09
CA PRO A 93 19.43 -16.70 19.91
C PRO A 93 20.10 -17.99 19.39
N PRO A 94 20.51 -18.91 20.28
CA PRO A 94 21.31 -20.09 19.90
C PRO A 94 20.62 -21.03 18.88
N ASN A 95 19.33 -20.83 18.61
CA ASN A 95 18.56 -21.58 17.61
C ASN A 95 18.71 -21.07 16.16
N THR A 96 19.38 -19.94 15.91
CA THR A 96 19.52 -19.39 14.55
C THR A 96 20.54 -20.14 13.70
N ILE A 97 21.60 -20.70 14.32
CA ILE A 97 22.66 -21.41 13.58
C ILE A 97 22.16 -22.76 13.07
N ASP A 98 21.34 -23.48 13.85
CA ASP A 98 20.74 -24.75 13.43
C ASP A 98 19.61 -24.58 12.40
N THR A 99 18.93 -23.43 12.37
CA THR A 99 17.93 -23.12 11.32
C THR A 99 18.56 -22.71 10.00
N ILE A 100 19.81 -22.22 9.97
CA ILE A 100 20.51 -21.88 8.72
C ILE A 100 20.93 -23.15 7.96
N LYS A 101 21.23 -24.25 8.66
CA LYS A 101 21.80 -25.47 8.07
C LYS A 101 20.80 -26.34 7.28
N ASN A 102 19.49 -26.16 7.48
CA ASN A 102 18.43 -26.99 6.88
C ASN A 102 17.45 -26.21 5.97
N ARG A 103 17.81 -25.02 5.50
CA ARG A 103 16.95 -24.24 4.58
C ARG A 103 17.00 -24.80 3.16
N GLY A 104 15.82 -25.01 2.58
CA GLY A 104 15.70 -25.34 1.16
C GLY A 104 16.10 -24.15 0.27
N PHE A 105 16.34 -24.41 -1.01
CA PHE A 105 16.66 -23.35 -1.99
C PHE A 105 15.61 -22.23 -2.04
N ARG A 106 14.33 -22.55 -1.82
CA ARG A 106 13.23 -21.58 -1.75
C ARG A 106 13.35 -20.64 -0.54
N ASP A 107 13.62 -21.19 0.64
CA ASP A 107 13.76 -20.40 1.87
C ASP A 107 14.95 -19.42 1.79
N TRP A 108 15.98 -19.80 1.01
CA TRP A 108 17.11 -18.92 0.70
C TRP A 108 16.71 -17.78 -0.23
N ILE A 109 15.94 -18.06 -1.28
CA ILE A 109 15.42 -17.03 -2.20
C ILE A 109 14.53 -16.05 -1.43
N GLU A 110 13.62 -16.53 -0.58
CA GLU A 110 12.72 -15.70 0.22
C GLU A 110 13.51 -14.80 1.17
N LEU A 111 14.48 -15.35 1.90
CA LEU A 111 15.33 -14.58 2.81
C LEU A 111 16.13 -13.50 2.08
N ILE A 112 16.77 -13.85 0.96
CA ILE A 112 17.55 -12.90 0.17
C ILE A 112 16.63 -11.81 -0.42
N GLY A 113 15.46 -12.21 -0.94
CA GLY A 113 14.46 -11.28 -1.47
C GLY A 113 13.95 -10.31 -0.41
N GLU A 114 13.69 -10.78 0.80
CA GLU A 114 13.26 -9.96 1.94
C GLU A 114 14.35 -8.98 2.38
N VAL A 115 15.60 -9.44 2.49
CA VAL A 115 16.76 -8.59 2.85
C VAL A 115 17.00 -7.51 1.79
N ILE A 116 16.94 -7.86 0.51
CA ILE A 116 17.07 -6.89 -0.58
C ILE A 116 15.92 -5.86 -0.52
N SER A 117 14.69 -6.34 -0.29
CA SER A 117 13.50 -5.49 -0.25
C SER A 117 13.45 -4.59 0.98
N THR A 118 14.04 -4.99 2.10
CA THR A 118 14.17 -4.12 3.28
C THR A 118 15.17 -2.99 3.05
N ALA A 119 16.16 -3.19 2.20
CA ALA A 119 17.09 -2.15 1.75
C ALA A 119 16.53 -1.28 0.60
N PHE A 120 15.24 -1.35 0.27
CA PHE A 120 14.66 -0.61 -0.86
C PHE A 120 14.92 0.91 -0.87
N PRO A 121 14.97 1.67 0.26
CA PRO A 121 15.24 3.10 0.18
C PRO A 121 16.65 3.37 -0.37
N ILE A 122 17.61 2.50 -0.05
CA ILE A 122 19.00 2.59 -0.54
C ILE A 122 19.01 2.35 -2.05
N TRP A 123 18.35 1.30 -2.53
CA TRP A 123 18.31 0.98 -3.96
C TRP A 123 17.66 2.09 -4.79
N VAL A 124 16.54 2.63 -4.33
CA VAL A 124 15.85 3.73 -5.02
C VAL A 124 16.68 5.00 -5.00
N ALA A 125 17.31 5.34 -3.87
CA ALA A 125 18.21 6.48 -3.77
C ALA A 125 19.43 6.35 -4.70
N LEU A 126 20.03 5.15 -4.78
CA LEU A 126 21.12 4.87 -5.72
C LEU A 126 20.68 4.98 -7.18
N GLY A 127 19.47 4.50 -7.51
CA GLY A 127 18.85 4.69 -8.82
C GLY A 127 18.73 6.17 -9.19
N CYS A 128 18.16 6.99 -8.30
CA CYS A 128 18.03 8.44 -8.51
C CYS A 128 19.40 9.14 -8.60
N LEU A 129 20.35 8.80 -7.73
CA LEU A 129 21.69 9.39 -7.73
C LEU A 129 22.46 9.05 -9.01
N SER A 130 22.40 7.80 -9.46
CA SER A 130 23.03 7.39 -10.72
C SER A 130 22.40 8.09 -11.93
N GLY A 131 21.08 8.30 -11.91
CA GLY A 131 20.37 9.08 -12.93
C GLY A 131 20.83 10.54 -12.97
N LEU A 132 21.07 11.15 -11.80
CA LEU A 132 21.55 12.52 -11.69
C LEU A 132 23.02 12.67 -12.13
N MET A 133 23.89 11.74 -11.73
CA MET A 133 25.34 11.82 -12.01
C MET A 133 25.71 11.39 -13.43
N LYS A 134 25.02 10.38 -13.98
CA LYS A 134 25.30 9.85 -15.32
C LYS A 134 23.99 9.54 -16.06
N PRO A 135 23.30 10.56 -16.59
CA PRO A 135 22.00 10.40 -17.26
C PRO A 135 22.00 9.39 -18.41
N SER A 136 23.12 9.28 -19.14
CA SER A 136 23.27 8.36 -20.28
C SER A 136 23.12 6.87 -19.89
N SER A 137 23.34 6.52 -18.62
CA SER A 137 23.15 5.17 -18.09
C SER A 137 21.70 4.68 -18.16
N PHE A 138 20.72 5.58 -18.35
CA PHE A 138 19.29 5.25 -18.43
C PHE A 138 18.70 5.34 -19.84
N SER A 139 19.54 5.58 -20.85
CA SER A 139 19.10 5.71 -22.27
C SER A 139 18.40 4.47 -22.82
N TRP A 140 18.63 3.30 -22.22
CA TRP A 140 17.95 2.04 -22.57
C TRP A 140 16.51 1.95 -22.05
N VAL A 141 16.11 2.79 -21.08
CA VAL A 141 14.78 2.77 -20.48
C VAL A 141 13.78 3.47 -21.40
N THR A 142 13.07 2.67 -22.20
CA THR A 142 12.03 3.17 -23.10
C THR A 142 10.68 3.34 -22.36
N PRO A 143 9.76 4.17 -22.89
CA PRO A 143 8.39 4.26 -22.35
C PRO A 143 7.68 2.90 -22.30
N LYS A 144 7.91 2.04 -23.30
CA LYS A 144 7.37 0.68 -23.33
C LYS A 144 7.88 -0.19 -22.18
N LEU A 145 9.18 -0.14 -21.89
CA LEU A 145 9.75 -0.86 -20.75
C LEU A 145 9.25 -0.32 -19.42
N SER A 146 9.01 0.99 -19.33
CA SER A 146 8.44 1.60 -18.12
C SER A 146 7.04 1.07 -17.83
N ILE A 147 6.17 1.02 -18.86
CA ILE A 147 4.81 0.46 -18.76
C ILE A 147 4.85 -1.02 -18.39
N ILE A 148 5.70 -1.81 -19.06
CA ILE A 148 5.84 -3.25 -18.77
C ILE A 148 6.31 -3.44 -17.32
N GLY A 149 7.32 -2.69 -16.89
CA GLY A 149 7.86 -2.75 -15.53
C GLY A 149 6.77 -2.49 -14.50
N ILE A 150 6.07 -1.35 -14.58
CA ILE A 150 5.00 -1.05 -13.61
C ILE A 150 3.88 -2.09 -13.67
N SER A 151 3.46 -2.55 -14.86
CA SER A 151 2.42 -3.58 -14.98
C SER A 151 2.83 -4.89 -14.30
N ILE A 152 4.10 -5.29 -14.40
CA ILE A 152 4.62 -6.46 -13.68
C ILE A 152 4.59 -6.23 -12.17
N THR A 153 4.95 -5.03 -11.69
CA THR A 153 4.88 -4.73 -10.24
C THR A 153 3.44 -4.72 -9.71
N MET A 154 2.49 -4.21 -10.50
CA MET A 154 1.06 -4.18 -10.17
C MET A 154 0.45 -5.59 -10.24
N LEU A 155 0.89 -6.42 -11.19
CA LEU A 155 0.56 -7.84 -11.22
C LEU A 155 1.06 -8.56 -9.96
N GLY A 156 2.31 -8.31 -9.57
CA GLY A 156 2.91 -8.86 -8.35
C GLY A 156 2.15 -8.46 -7.09
N MET A 157 1.68 -7.21 -7.00
CA MET A 157 0.76 -6.76 -5.95
C MET A 157 -0.57 -7.55 -6.01
N GLY A 158 -1.17 -7.70 -7.18
CA GLY A 158 -2.41 -8.47 -7.33
C GLY A 158 -2.26 -9.91 -6.85
N MET A 159 -1.11 -10.54 -7.10
CA MET A 159 -0.80 -11.90 -6.65
C MET A 159 -0.76 -12.05 -5.12
N THR A 160 -0.65 -10.96 -4.35
CA THR A 160 -0.72 -11.01 -2.89
C THR A 160 -2.14 -10.87 -2.34
N LEU A 161 -3.15 -10.65 -3.19
CA LEU A 161 -4.54 -10.49 -2.78
C LEU A 161 -5.29 -11.82 -2.88
N SER A 162 -5.87 -12.26 -1.77
CA SER A 162 -6.77 -13.41 -1.71
C SER A 162 -8.23 -13.00 -1.41
N LEU A 163 -9.18 -13.88 -1.72
CA LEU A 163 -10.57 -13.68 -1.31
C LEU A 163 -10.73 -13.72 0.22
N ASP A 164 -9.86 -14.43 0.91
CA ASP A 164 -9.84 -14.48 2.38
C ASP A 164 -9.44 -13.12 2.96
N ASP A 165 -8.44 -12.44 2.38
CA ASP A 165 -8.08 -11.07 2.77
C ASP A 165 -9.29 -10.15 2.60
N LEU A 166 -9.99 -10.24 1.46
CA LEU A 166 -11.18 -9.43 1.20
C LEU A 166 -12.31 -9.72 2.20
N SER A 167 -12.45 -10.97 2.64
CA SER A 167 -13.40 -11.35 3.69
C SER A 167 -13.00 -10.79 5.06
N GLU A 168 -11.71 -10.84 5.42
CA GLU A 168 -11.18 -10.18 6.62
C GLU A 168 -11.36 -8.67 6.58
N ALA A 169 -11.35 -8.07 5.39
CA ALA A 169 -11.64 -6.65 5.20
C ALA A 169 -13.03 -6.27 5.68
N LEU A 170 -14.01 -7.15 5.47
CA LEU A 170 -15.37 -6.96 5.95
C LEU A 170 -15.46 -7.06 7.48
N ALA A 171 -14.44 -7.58 8.16
CA ALA A 171 -14.36 -7.61 9.62
C ALA A 171 -13.79 -6.32 10.24
N MET A 172 -13.10 -5.45 9.46
CA MET A 172 -12.53 -4.17 9.92
C MET A 172 -13.02 -2.96 9.07
N PRO A 173 -14.34 -2.78 8.88
CA PRO A 173 -14.85 -1.78 7.94
C PRO A 173 -14.58 -0.34 8.39
N LYS A 174 -14.50 -0.09 9.71
CA LYS A 174 -14.22 1.24 10.26
C LYS A 174 -12.81 1.68 9.91
N GLU A 175 -11.83 0.83 10.17
CA GLU A 175 -10.41 1.07 9.97
C GLU A 175 -10.12 1.35 8.48
N ILE A 176 -10.67 0.51 7.60
CA ILE A 176 -10.48 0.63 6.15
C ILE A 176 -11.12 1.90 5.63
N LEU A 177 -12.36 2.22 6.04
CA LEU A 177 -13.04 3.42 5.58
C LEU A 177 -12.31 4.70 6.03
N LEU A 178 -11.89 4.75 7.29
CA LEU A 178 -11.12 5.89 7.81
C LEU A 178 -9.77 6.02 7.11
N GLY A 179 -9.06 4.91 6.93
CA GLY A 179 -7.80 4.88 6.20
C GLY A 179 -7.95 5.37 4.75
N PHE A 180 -8.99 4.90 4.05
CA PHE A 180 -9.34 5.31 2.70
C PHE A 180 -9.64 6.81 2.58
N VAL A 181 -10.48 7.33 3.48
CA VAL A 181 -10.82 8.75 3.50
C VAL A 181 -9.58 9.59 3.76
N LEU A 182 -8.72 9.18 4.70
CA LEU A 182 -7.48 9.89 5.00
C LEU A 182 -6.49 9.85 3.82
N GLN A 183 -6.37 8.71 3.14
CA GLN A 183 -5.52 8.54 1.94
C GLN A 183 -5.87 9.57 0.85
N TYR A 184 -7.16 9.68 0.51
CA TYR A 184 -7.63 10.55 -0.57
C TYR A 184 -8.01 11.97 -0.13
N SER A 185 -7.76 12.33 1.13
CA SER A 185 -7.92 13.70 1.62
C SER A 185 -6.58 14.32 2.03
N VAL A 186 -5.86 13.70 2.98
CA VAL A 186 -4.63 14.24 3.56
C VAL A 186 -3.58 14.50 2.49
N MET A 187 -3.28 13.50 1.66
CA MET A 187 -2.20 13.61 0.68
C MET A 187 -2.52 14.59 -0.47
N PRO A 188 -3.69 14.53 -1.13
CA PRO A 188 -4.04 15.51 -2.16
C PRO A 188 -4.12 16.95 -1.63
N ILE A 189 -4.73 17.15 -0.46
CA ILE A 189 -4.85 18.49 0.15
C ILE A 189 -3.47 19.01 0.52
N SER A 190 -2.62 18.19 1.13
CA SER A 190 -1.25 18.60 1.49
C SER A 190 -0.42 18.93 0.25
N GLY A 191 -0.51 18.12 -0.82
CA GLY A 191 0.15 18.41 -2.08
C GLY A 191 -0.28 19.75 -2.68
N PHE A 192 -1.58 20.02 -2.66
CA PHE A 192 -2.13 21.30 -3.11
C PHE A 192 -1.65 22.48 -2.25
N LEU A 193 -1.78 22.40 -0.93
CA LEU A 193 -1.40 23.47 -0.01
C LEU A 193 0.10 23.76 -0.05
N LEU A 194 0.93 22.73 -0.04
CA LEU A 194 2.39 22.88 -0.13
C LEU A 194 2.81 23.48 -1.47
N SER A 195 2.12 23.13 -2.57
CA SER A 195 2.42 23.73 -3.87
C SER A 195 2.18 25.25 -3.89
N LYS A 196 1.13 25.73 -3.19
CA LYS A 196 0.84 27.16 -3.03
C LYS A 196 1.82 27.81 -2.05
N LEU A 197 2.06 27.19 -0.90
CA LEU A 197 2.91 27.74 0.16
C LEU A 197 4.36 27.93 -0.29
N LEU A 198 4.88 26.98 -1.07
CA LEU A 198 6.24 27.02 -1.59
C LEU A 198 6.34 27.73 -2.96
N CYS A 199 5.23 28.28 -3.47
CA CYS A 199 5.16 28.94 -4.78
C CYS A 199 5.78 28.11 -5.91
N LEU A 200 5.44 26.82 -5.97
CA LEU A 200 6.07 25.91 -6.93
C LEU A 200 5.70 26.28 -8.38
N PRO A 201 6.64 26.17 -9.32
CA PRO A 201 6.33 26.21 -10.75
C PRO A 201 5.22 25.22 -11.12
N SER A 202 4.34 25.60 -12.05
CA SER A 202 3.11 24.86 -12.36
C SER A 202 3.31 23.37 -12.65
N HIS A 203 4.40 23.00 -13.33
CA HIS A 203 4.72 21.59 -13.62
C HIS A 203 5.12 20.80 -12.37
N TYR A 204 5.90 21.40 -11.45
CA TYR A 204 6.24 20.76 -10.19
C TYR A 204 5.05 20.72 -9.23
N ALA A 205 4.22 21.76 -9.21
CA ALA A 205 2.97 21.76 -8.46
C ALA A 205 2.04 20.63 -8.92
N ALA A 206 1.85 20.48 -10.24
CA ALA A 206 1.05 19.41 -10.81
C ALA A 206 1.59 18.02 -10.46
N GLY A 207 2.91 17.83 -10.56
CA GLY A 207 3.55 16.58 -10.18
C GLY A 207 3.41 16.25 -8.70
N LEU A 208 3.56 17.24 -7.81
CA LEU A 208 3.40 17.06 -6.36
C LEU A 208 1.96 16.70 -5.99
N ILE A 209 0.97 17.36 -6.62
CA ILE A 209 -0.44 17.06 -6.44
C ILE A 209 -0.74 15.64 -6.95
N LEU A 210 -0.24 15.27 -8.13
CA LEU A 210 -0.42 13.93 -8.70
C LEU A 210 0.10 12.84 -7.75
N VAL A 211 1.29 13.02 -7.15
CA VAL A 211 1.80 12.12 -6.10
C VAL A 211 0.78 11.97 -4.97
N GLY A 212 0.23 13.08 -4.49
CA GLY A 212 -0.76 13.06 -3.42
C GLY A 212 -2.06 12.35 -3.80
N CYS A 213 -2.44 12.38 -5.08
CA CYS A 213 -3.64 11.72 -5.62
C CYS A 213 -3.44 10.22 -5.90
N CYS A 214 -2.21 9.72 -5.95
CA CYS A 214 -1.94 8.30 -6.14
C CYS A 214 -2.45 7.44 -4.95
N PRO A 215 -2.72 6.15 -5.16
CA PRO A 215 -3.04 5.21 -4.07
C PRO A 215 -1.81 4.93 -3.20
N GLY A 216 -2.03 4.19 -2.10
CA GLY A 216 -0.96 3.67 -1.26
C GLY A 216 0.01 2.78 -2.04
N GLY A 217 1.29 2.79 -1.66
CA GLY A 217 2.36 2.04 -2.32
C GLY A 217 2.70 0.75 -1.59
N THR A 218 2.86 -0.36 -2.32
CA THR A 218 3.05 -1.73 -1.78
C THR A 218 4.17 -1.92 -0.77
N ALA A 219 5.19 -1.06 -0.79
CA ALA A 219 6.26 -1.08 0.21
C ALA A 219 5.74 -0.79 1.63
N SER A 220 4.59 -0.14 1.77
CA SER A 220 3.88 0.10 3.03
C SER A 220 3.64 -1.19 3.80
N ASN A 221 3.30 -2.31 3.15
CA ASN A 221 3.03 -3.59 3.80
C ASN A 221 4.24 -4.09 4.61
N ILE A 222 5.44 -4.02 4.00
CA ILE A 222 6.71 -4.41 4.64
C ILE A 222 7.03 -3.43 5.78
N VAL A 223 6.86 -2.13 5.54
CA VAL A 223 7.13 -1.09 6.54
C VAL A 223 6.19 -1.23 7.74
N THR A 224 4.91 -1.53 7.53
CA THR A 224 3.90 -1.80 8.56
C THR A 224 4.27 -3.04 9.37
N TYR A 225 4.74 -4.11 8.72
CA TYR A 225 5.24 -5.30 9.42
C TYR A 225 6.41 -4.95 10.36
N ILE A 226 7.40 -4.21 9.88
CA ILE A 226 8.57 -3.79 10.68
C ILE A 226 8.15 -2.86 11.82
N ALA A 227 7.20 -1.97 11.57
CA ALA A 227 6.64 -1.03 12.55
C ALA A 227 5.77 -1.69 13.65
N ARG A 228 5.47 -2.99 13.51
CA ARG A 228 4.50 -3.73 14.34
C ARG A 228 3.12 -3.06 14.30
N GLY A 229 2.69 -2.67 13.11
CA GLY A 229 1.32 -2.24 12.83
C GLY A 229 0.42 -3.42 12.49
N ASN A 230 -0.85 -3.12 12.16
CA ASN A 230 -1.78 -4.09 11.62
C ASN A 230 -1.49 -4.32 10.12
N VAL A 231 -0.84 -5.44 9.79
CA VAL A 231 -0.43 -5.77 8.42
C VAL A 231 -1.62 -6.10 7.52
N ALA A 232 -2.62 -6.83 8.05
CA ALA A 232 -3.85 -7.15 7.31
C ALA A 232 -4.55 -5.87 6.87
N LEU A 233 -4.67 -4.88 7.78
CA LEU A 233 -5.21 -3.57 7.45
C LEU A 233 -4.40 -2.85 6.35
N SER A 234 -3.07 -2.93 6.36
CA SER A 234 -2.19 -2.31 5.34
C SER A 234 -2.50 -2.87 3.95
N VAL A 235 -2.51 -4.20 3.83
CA VAL A 235 -2.77 -4.89 2.56
C VAL A 235 -4.13 -4.48 2.00
N LEU A 236 -5.14 -4.41 2.87
CA LEU A 236 -6.50 -4.06 2.49
C LEU A 236 -6.68 -2.59 2.12
N MET A 237 -6.03 -1.68 2.83
CA MET A 237 -6.01 -0.26 2.47
C MET A 237 -5.31 -0.03 1.13
N THR A 238 -4.16 -0.66 0.90
CA THR A 238 -3.45 -0.60 -0.39
C THR A 238 -4.30 -1.19 -1.51
N ALA A 239 -4.96 -2.33 -1.28
CA ALA A 239 -5.86 -2.94 -2.27
C ALA A 239 -7.05 -2.02 -2.60
N ALA A 240 -7.76 -1.54 -1.59
CA ALA A 240 -8.92 -0.67 -1.75
C ALA A 240 -8.55 0.63 -2.47
N SER A 241 -7.48 1.30 -2.04
CA SER A 241 -7.01 2.51 -2.72
C SER A 241 -6.60 2.21 -4.16
N THR A 242 -5.85 1.14 -4.42
CA THR A 242 -5.43 0.77 -5.77
C THR A 242 -6.60 0.47 -6.71
N LEU A 243 -7.62 -0.26 -6.23
CA LEU A 243 -8.82 -0.55 -7.03
C LEU A 243 -9.59 0.73 -7.40
N THR A 244 -9.71 1.66 -6.45
CA THR A 244 -10.39 2.94 -6.68
C THR A 244 -9.52 3.98 -7.39
N ALA A 245 -8.20 3.76 -7.49
CA ALA A 245 -7.25 4.71 -8.06
C ALA A 245 -7.58 5.09 -9.50
N ALA A 246 -8.19 4.17 -10.27
CA ALA A 246 -8.65 4.43 -11.62
C ALA A 246 -9.62 5.61 -11.70
N VAL A 247 -10.45 5.83 -10.66
CA VAL A 247 -11.39 6.94 -10.60
C VAL A 247 -10.84 8.10 -9.76
N MET A 248 -10.29 7.79 -8.59
CA MET A 248 -9.86 8.81 -7.63
C MET A 248 -8.66 9.61 -8.12
N THR A 249 -7.66 8.96 -8.72
CA THR A 249 -6.44 9.64 -9.17
C THR A 249 -6.73 10.66 -10.27
N PRO A 250 -7.43 10.32 -11.38
CA PRO A 250 -7.75 11.30 -12.40
C PRO A 250 -8.69 12.41 -11.89
N PHE A 251 -9.71 12.05 -11.11
CA PHE A 251 -10.67 13.01 -10.57
C PHE A 251 -10.01 14.07 -9.69
N LEU A 252 -9.22 13.65 -8.70
CA LEU A 252 -8.54 14.56 -7.79
C LEU A 252 -7.45 15.36 -8.50
N THR A 253 -6.70 14.72 -9.39
CA THR A 253 -5.66 15.40 -10.18
C THR A 253 -6.26 16.47 -11.09
N ALA A 254 -7.33 16.16 -11.83
CA ALA A 254 -8.01 17.14 -12.68
C ALA A 254 -8.54 18.32 -11.86
N LYS A 255 -9.12 18.05 -10.69
CA LYS A 255 -9.68 19.10 -9.81
C LYS A 255 -8.60 19.99 -9.18
N LEU A 256 -7.51 19.40 -8.69
CA LEU A 256 -6.49 20.11 -7.92
C LEU A 256 -5.34 20.65 -8.80
N ALA A 257 -4.84 19.83 -9.73
CA ALA A 257 -3.73 20.19 -10.62
C ALA A 257 -4.21 20.93 -11.89
N GLY A 258 -5.48 20.79 -12.29
CA GLY A 258 -6.04 21.42 -13.49
C GLY A 258 -5.97 22.95 -13.52
N GLN A 259 -5.81 23.59 -12.35
CA GLN A 259 -5.59 25.03 -12.26
C GLN A 259 -4.14 25.46 -12.61
N TYR A 260 -3.20 24.52 -12.65
CA TYR A 260 -1.78 24.78 -12.95
C TYR A 260 -1.43 24.40 -14.39
N VAL A 261 -1.98 23.28 -14.87
CA VAL A 261 -1.67 22.69 -16.18
C VAL A 261 -2.93 22.01 -16.74
N ALA A 262 -3.01 21.90 -18.07
CA ALA A 262 -4.03 21.06 -18.69
C ALA A 262 -3.81 19.59 -18.29
N VAL A 263 -4.87 18.94 -17.79
CA VAL A 263 -4.84 17.55 -17.33
C VAL A 263 -5.70 16.71 -18.27
N ASP A 264 -5.12 15.71 -18.92
CA ASP A 264 -5.89 14.69 -19.66
C ASP A 264 -6.50 13.67 -18.69
N ALA A 265 -7.64 14.04 -18.08
CA ALA A 265 -8.31 13.18 -17.11
C ALA A 265 -8.79 11.85 -17.72
N ASN A 266 -9.18 11.84 -18.98
CA ASN A 266 -9.63 10.63 -19.67
C ASN A 266 -8.45 9.71 -19.99
N GLY A 267 -7.32 10.29 -20.43
CA GLY A 267 -6.06 9.56 -20.58
C GLY A 267 -5.59 8.96 -19.26
N LEU A 268 -5.59 9.74 -18.17
CA LEU A 268 -5.25 9.25 -16.83
C LEU A 268 -6.14 8.09 -16.40
N LEU A 269 -7.46 8.17 -16.62
CA LEU A 269 -8.41 7.10 -16.34
C LEU A 269 -8.06 5.83 -17.12
N MET A 270 -7.94 5.94 -18.44
CA MET A 270 -7.68 4.78 -19.31
C MET A 270 -6.33 4.14 -19.03
N SER A 271 -5.28 4.93 -18.83
CA SER A 271 -3.96 4.40 -18.44
C SER A 271 -3.99 3.76 -17.08
N THR A 272 -4.70 4.32 -16.09
CA THR A 272 -4.78 3.69 -14.77
C THR A 272 -5.57 2.37 -14.83
N LEU A 273 -6.65 2.31 -15.62
CA LEU A 273 -7.39 1.05 -15.85
C LEU A 273 -6.48 -0.03 -16.47
N GLN A 274 -5.70 0.33 -17.49
CA GLN A 274 -4.88 -0.63 -18.24
C GLN A 274 -3.58 -1.03 -17.55
N VAL A 275 -2.91 -0.08 -16.90
CA VAL A 275 -1.55 -0.24 -16.36
C VAL A 275 -1.56 -0.62 -14.88
N VAL A 276 -2.67 -0.35 -14.18
CA VAL A 276 -2.81 -0.64 -12.75
C VAL A 276 -3.92 -1.64 -12.50
N LEU A 277 -5.17 -1.29 -12.80
CA LEU A 277 -6.32 -2.10 -12.40
C LEU A 277 -6.29 -3.47 -13.07
N LEU A 278 -6.08 -3.53 -14.38
CA LEU A 278 -6.08 -4.79 -15.13
C LEU A 278 -4.97 -5.75 -14.65
N PRO A 279 -3.69 -5.33 -14.49
CA PRO A 279 -2.66 -6.18 -13.90
C PRO A 279 -2.97 -6.63 -12.47
N VAL A 280 -3.50 -5.77 -11.61
CA VAL A 280 -3.87 -6.15 -10.24
C VAL A 280 -4.95 -7.22 -10.24
N LEU A 281 -6.02 -7.03 -11.02
CA LEU A 281 -7.10 -8.02 -11.13
C LEU A 281 -6.60 -9.33 -11.73
N ALA A 282 -5.72 -9.28 -12.73
CA ALA A 282 -5.08 -10.47 -13.28
C ALA A 282 -4.21 -11.20 -12.24
N GLY A 283 -3.48 -10.46 -11.40
CA GLY A 283 -2.67 -11.03 -10.33
C GLY A 283 -3.53 -11.72 -9.28
N ALA A 284 -4.62 -11.08 -8.87
CA ALA A 284 -5.58 -11.64 -7.92
C ALA A 284 -6.26 -12.91 -8.48
N PHE A 285 -6.61 -12.88 -9.77
CA PHE A 285 -7.11 -14.06 -10.49
C PHE A 285 -6.09 -15.20 -10.50
N LEU A 286 -4.81 -14.91 -10.76
CA LEU A 286 -3.74 -15.91 -10.70
C LEU A 286 -3.57 -16.48 -9.28
N ASN A 287 -3.68 -15.64 -8.26
CA ASN A 287 -3.61 -16.11 -6.87
C ASN A 287 -4.78 -17.04 -6.52
N GLN A 288 -5.98 -16.75 -7.03
CA GLN A 288 -7.17 -17.56 -6.75
C GLN A 288 -7.13 -18.93 -7.43
N TYR A 289 -6.76 -18.98 -8.72
CA TYR A 289 -6.92 -20.19 -9.54
C TYR A 289 -5.60 -20.94 -9.83
N PHE A 290 -4.46 -20.25 -9.76
CA PHE A 290 -3.14 -20.78 -10.12
C PHE A 290 -2.14 -20.69 -8.95
N GLN A 291 -2.59 -21.04 -7.75
CA GLN A 291 -1.81 -20.97 -6.50
C GLN A 291 -0.42 -21.63 -6.59
N GLY A 292 -0.27 -22.72 -7.34
CA GLY A 292 1.02 -23.38 -7.53
C GLY A 292 2.05 -22.49 -8.25
N LEU A 293 1.60 -21.76 -9.27
CA LEU A 293 2.42 -20.78 -9.99
C LEU A 293 2.73 -19.57 -9.10
N VAL A 294 1.72 -19.03 -8.40
CA VAL A 294 1.92 -17.88 -7.53
C VAL A 294 2.89 -18.21 -6.39
N LYS A 295 2.78 -19.37 -5.75
CA LYS A 295 3.77 -19.83 -4.74
C LYS A 295 5.19 -20.01 -5.29
N PHE A 296 5.36 -20.16 -6.60
CA PHE A 296 6.68 -20.23 -7.22
C PHE A 296 7.24 -18.84 -7.55
N VAL A 297 6.37 -17.92 -8.00
CA VAL A 297 6.79 -16.60 -8.53
C VAL A 297 6.76 -15.50 -7.46
N SER A 298 5.85 -15.57 -6.48
CA SER A 298 5.66 -14.53 -5.47
C SER A 298 6.91 -14.17 -4.65
N PRO A 299 7.83 -15.11 -4.32
CA PRO A 299 9.08 -14.74 -3.64
C PRO A 299 9.98 -13.79 -4.44
N LEU A 300 9.85 -13.79 -5.77
CA LEU A 300 10.65 -12.94 -6.67
C LEU A 300 10.00 -11.57 -6.92
N MET A 301 8.71 -11.40 -6.63
CA MET A 301 7.99 -10.17 -6.92
C MET A 301 8.51 -8.95 -6.14
N PRO A 302 8.79 -9.04 -4.82
CA PRO A 302 9.32 -7.89 -4.07
C PRO A 302 10.65 -7.33 -4.60
N PRO A 303 11.72 -8.13 -4.82
CA PRO A 303 12.97 -7.59 -5.36
C PRO A 303 12.83 -7.07 -6.80
N ILE A 304 11.98 -7.70 -7.63
CA ILE A 304 11.66 -7.19 -8.98
C ILE A 304 10.97 -5.82 -8.90
N ALA A 305 10.06 -5.63 -7.94
CA ALA A 305 9.38 -4.36 -7.75
C ALA A 305 10.36 -3.26 -7.31
N VAL A 306 11.24 -3.54 -6.35
CA VAL A 306 12.27 -2.60 -5.89
C VAL A 306 13.23 -2.21 -7.02
N ALA A 307 13.70 -3.18 -7.81
CA ALA A 307 14.56 -2.91 -8.96
C ALA A 307 13.84 -2.04 -10.01
N THR A 308 12.58 -2.36 -10.32
CA THR A 308 11.76 -1.59 -11.26
C THR A 308 11.58 -0.15 -10.78
N VAL A 309 11.24 0.06 -9.50
CA VAL A 309 11.10 1.40 -8.91
C VAL A 309 12.42 2.18 -9.05
N ALA A 310 13.55 1.58 -8.67
CA ALA A 310 14.86 2.22 -8.77
C ALA A 310 15.21 2.64 -10.20
N VAL A 311 14.91 1.78 -11.20
CA VAL A 311 15.14 2.07 -12.61
C VAL A 311 14.23 3.19 -13.13
N LEU A 312 12.93 3.14 -12.84
CA LEU A 312 11.96 4.13 -13.32
C LEU A 312 12.20 5.51 -12.71
N CYS A 313 12.45 5.57 -11.39
CA CYS A 313 12.80 6.81 -10.72
C CYS A 313 14.15 7.36 -11.23
N GLY A 314 15.17 6.50 -11.38
CA GLY A 314 16.45 6.88 -11.95
C GLY A 314 16.33 7.45 -13.37
N ASN A 315 15.52 6.82 -14.23
CA ASN A 315 15.24 7.34 -15.56
C ASN A 315 14.54 8.70 -15.53
N ALA A 316 13.51 8.87 -14.69
CA ALA A 316 12.79 10.15 -14.58
C ALA A 316 13.70 11.31 -14.12
N ILE A 317 14.66 11.02 -13.22
CA ILE A 317 15.71 11.98 -12.82
C ILE A 317 16.70 12.21 -13.96
N ALA A 318 17.16 11.16 -14.64
CA ALA A 318 18.11 11.25 -15.75
C ALA A 318 17.61 12.14 -16.89
N GLN A 319 16.35 11.99 -17.30
CA GLN A 319 15.74 12.79 -18.38
C GLN A 319 15.72 14.30 -18.06
N ASN A 320 15.78 14.66 -16.77
CA ASN A 320 15.60 16.02 -16.29
C ASN A 320 16.77 16.52 -15.43
N ALA A 321 17.93 15.85 -15.48
CA ALA A 321 19.03 16.06 -14.54
C ALA A 321 19.54 17.50 -14.51
N SER A 322 19.68 18.15 -15.68
CA SER A 322 20.14 19.54 -15.78
C SER A 322 19.19 20.51 -15.07
N ALA A 323 17.89 20.38 -15.29
CA ALA A 323 16.87 21.20 -14.63
C ALA A 323 16.83 20.94 -13.11
N ILE A 324 17.00 19.69 -12.69
CA ILE A 324 17.03 19.32 -11.26
C ILE A 324 18.25 19.90 -10.56
N LEU A 325 19.43 19.89 -11.20
CA LEU A 325 20.63 20.50 -10.60
C LEU A 325 20.49 22.02 -10.42
N MET A 326 19.74 22.68 -11.30
CA MET A 326 19.53 24.13 -11.23
C MET A 326 18.43 24.53 -10.23
N SER A 327 17.32 23.79 -10.15
CA SER A 327 16.13 24.20 -9.39
C SER A 327 15.45 23.09 -8.57
N GLY A 328 16.10 21.93 -8.42
CA GLY A 328 15.51 20.75 -7.77
C GLY A 328 15.37 20.84 -6.25
N HIS A 329 16.04 21.79 -5.59
CA HIS A 329 15.99 21.94 -4.13
C HIS A 329 14.57 22.19 -3.61
N GLN A 330 13.78 23.01 -4.31
CA GLN A 330 12.37 23.26 -3.96
C GLN A 330 11.52 21.99 -4.09
N VAL A 331 11.78 21.15 -5.11
CA VAL A 331 11.06 19.90 -5.33
C VAL A 331 11.37 18.87 -4.24
N VAL A 332 12.65 18.77 -3.83
CA VAL A 332 13.06 17.91 -2.71
C VAL A 332 12.40 18.37 -1.42
N LEU A 333 12.45 19.67 -1.10
CA LEU A 333 11.79 20.21 0.08
C LEU A 333 10.28 19.94 0.06
N ALA A 334 9.62 20.18 -1.08
CA ALA A 334 8.19 19.95 -1.24
C ALA A 334 7.81 18.47 -1.05
N ALA A 335 8.57 17.55 -1.64
CA ALA A 335 8.34 16.11 -1.49
C ALA A 335 8.57 15.66 -0.03
N LEU A 336 9.62 16.17 0.63
CA LEU A 336 9.88 15.88 2.05
C LEU A 336 8.72 16.34 2.93
N LEU A 337 8.24 17.58 2.74
CA LEU A 337 7.12 18.13 3.50
C LEU A 337 5.80 17.39 3.19
N LEU A 338 5.58 17.00 1.93
CA LEU A 338 4.39 16.23 1.55
C LEU A 338 4.35 14.90 2.30
N HIS A 339 5.41 14.11 2.27
CA HIS A 339 5.42 12.83 2.97
C HIS A 339 5.42 13.02 4.49
N ALA A 340 6.18 13.97 5.03
CA ALA A 340 6.12 14.30 6.45
C ALA A 340 4.68 14.61 6.90
N SER A 341 3.93 15.39 6.11
CA SER A 341 2.53 15.69 6.37
C SER A 341 1.62 14.45 6.28
N GLY A 342 1.84 13.58 5.29
CA GLY A 342 1.11 12.32 5.13
C GLY A 342 1.27 11.39 6.33
N PHE A 343 2.52 11.12 6.73
CA PHE A 343 2.80 10.31 7.92
C PHE A 343 2.24 10.96 9.19
N PHE A 344 2.46 12.27 9.38
CA PHE A 344 2.04 13.00 10.57
C PHE A 344 0.52 13.06 10.72
N PHE A 345 -0.18 13.62 9.73
CA PHE A 345 -1.63 13.78 9.77
C PHE A 345 -2.34 12.43 9.65
N GLY A 346 -1.80 11.47 8.88
CA GLY A 346 -2.31 10.11 8.84
C GLY A 346 -2.35 9.46 10.23
N TYR A 347 -1.27 9.59 11.01
CA TYR A 347 -1.23 9.11 12.39
C TYR A 347 -2.17 9.89 13.31
N MET A 348 -2.05 11.22 13.30
CA MET A 348 -2.76 12.08 14.24
C MET A 348 -4.28 11.97 14.06
N LEU A 349 -4.77 12.03 12.82
CA LEU A 349 -6.20 11.94 12.53
C LEU A 349 -6.73 10.54 12.82
N ALA A 350 -5.99 9.47 12.49
CA ALA A 350 -6.37 8.10 12.86
C ALA A 350 -6.58 7.95 14.38
N ARG A 351 -5.66 8.51 15.18
CA ARG A 351 -5.78 8.52 16.65
C ARG A 351 -6.97 9.35 17.14
N MET A 352 -7.21 10.52 16.56
CA MET A 352 -8.36 11.37 16.91
C MET A 352 -9.69 10.72 16.55
N LEU A 353 -9.75 9.93 15.48
CA LEU A 353 -10.92 9.18 15.03
C LEU A 353 -11.10 7.84 15.79
N GLY A 354 -10.26 7.61 16.81
CA GLY A 354 -10.40 6.51 17.76
C GLY A 354 -9.93 5.15 17.24
N LEU A 355 -9.01 5.10 16.28
CA LEU A 355 -8.31 3.86 15.92
C LEU A 355 -7.25 3.54 16.97
N ASP A 356 -7.00 2.26 17.25
CA ASP A 356 -5.94 1.82 18.17
C ASP A 356 -4.54 2.19 17.66
N VAL A 357 -3.51 1.95 18.48
CA VAL A 357 -2.13 2.35 18.15
C VAL A 357 -1.59 1.59 16.94
N ALA A 358 -1.84 0.28 16.84
CA ALA A 358 -1.33 -0.54 15.74
C ALA A 358 -2.01 -0.14 14.42
N SER A 359 -3.33 0.04 14.42
CA SER A 359 -4.08 0.51 13.24
C SER A 359 -3.71 1.94 12.86
N SER A 360 -3.46 2.83 13.81
CA SER A 360 -3.03 4.21 13.52
C SER A 360 -1.62 4.28 12.92
N LYS A 361 -0.71 3.40 13.35
CA LYS A 361 0.60 3.24 12.70
C LYS A 361 0.43 2.78 11.25
N THR A 362 -0.44 1.80 11.01
CA THR A 362 -0.76 1.32 9.66
C THR A 362 -1.31 2.45 8.80
N VAL A 363 -2.33 3.18 9.26
CA VAL A 363 -2.93 4.30 8.50
C VAL A 363 -1.90 5.38 8.21
N SER A 364 -1.03 5.72 9.16
CA SER A 364 0.07 6.66 8.94
C SER A 364 1.02 6.22 7.83
N ILE A 365 1.39 4.94 7.81
CA ILE A 365 2.29 4.37 6.80
C ILE A 365 1.60 4.35 5.43
N GLU A 366 0.36 3.88 5.35
CA GLU A 366 -0.41 3.83 4.11
C GLU A 366 -0.59 5.23 3.52
N VAL A 367 -1.05 6.21 4.31
CA VAL A 367 -1.25 7.59 3.86
C VAL A 367 0.08 8.26 3.49
N GLY A 368 1.15 8.00 4.25
CA GLY A 368 2.47 8.60 3.99
C GLY A 368 3.19 8.00 2.79
N MET A 369 2.96 6.71 2.50
CA MET A 369 3.65 5.96 1.44
C MET A 369 2.79 5.83 0.19
N GLN A 370 3.02 6.72 -0.77
CA GLN A 370 2.32 6.71 -2.06
C GLN A 370 2.91 5.69 -3.04
N ASN A 371 2.09 5.28 -4.01
CA ASN A 371 2.57 4.63 -5.23
C ASN A 371 3.18 5.67 -6.18
N SER A 372 4.34 6.20 -5.82
CA SER A 372 4.99 7.29 -6.54
C SER A 372 5.48 6.89 -7.94
N VAL A 373 5.73 5.61 -8.18
CA VAL A 373 6.10 5.11 -9.52
C VAL A 373 4.93 5.18 -10.48
N LEU A 374 3.70 4.89 -10.01
CA LEU A 374 2.50 5.17 -10.81
C LEU A 374 2.44 6.65 -11.18
N GLY A 375 2.73 7.54 -10.22
CA GLY A 375 2.86 8.98 -10.47
C GLY A 375 3.85 9.31 -11.58
N VAL A 376 5.04 8.71 -11.59
CA VAL A 376 6.06 8.90 -12.65
C VAL A 376 5.50 8.52 -14.01
N VAL A 377 4.86 7.36 -14.13
CA VAL A 377 4.31 6.86 -15.40
C VAL A 377 3.19 7.76 -15.90
N LEU A 378 2.23 8.11 -15.03
CA LEU A 378 1.11 8.99 -15.39
C LEU A 378 1.58 10.40 -15.75
N ALA A 379 2.53 10.96 -15.01
CA ALA A 379 3.13 12.26 -15.31
C ALA A 379 3.79 12.28 -16.69
N THR A 380 4.53 11.23 -17.02
CA THR A 380 5.25 11.12 -18.29
C THR A 380 4.30 10.99 -19.49
N GLN A 381 3.15 10.33 -19.30
CA GLN A 381 2.21 10.05 -20.39
C GLN A 381 1.19 11.17 -20.63
N HIS A 382 0.72 11.82 -19.56
CA HIS A 382 -0.50 12.65 -19.61
C HIS A 382 -0.28 14.13 -19.31
N PHE A 383 0.97 14.53 -19.08
CA PHE A 383 1.32 15.93 -18.89
C PHE A 383 2.32 16.37 -19.94
N GLY A 384 2.10 17.56 -20.50
CA GLY A 384 2.93 18.07 -21.60
C GLY A 384 4.37 18.42 -21.19
N ASN A 385 4.64 18.62 -19.89
CA ASN A 385 5.97 18.96 -19.40
C ASN A 385 6.62 17.75 -18.69
N PRO A 386 7.78 17.24 -19.15
CA PRO A 386 8.46 16.08 -18.56
C PRO A 386 8.93 16.31 -17.12
N LEU A 387 9.10 17.57 -16.69
CA LEU A 387 9.45 17.92 -15.31
C LEU A 387 8.35 17.56 -14.31
N THR A 388 7.12 17.34 -14.77
CA THR A 388 6.00 16.88 -13.93
C THR A 388 6.27 15.52 -13.30
N ALA A 389 7.13 14.69 -13.91
CA ALA A 389 7.51 13.38 -13.36
C ALA A 389 8.53 13.48 -12.22
N VAL A 390 9.25 14.60 -12.09
CA VAL A 390 10.33 14.75 -11.11
C VAL A 390 9.84 14.69 -9.66
N PRO A 391 8.78 15.42 -9.25
CA PRO A 391 8.24 15.28 -7.89
C PRO A 391 7.87 13.83 -7.55
N CYS A 392 7.37 13.06 -8.53
CA CYS A 392 7.02 11.65 -8.35
C CYS A 392 8.27 10.78 -8.11
N ALA A 393 9.35 11.00 -8.87
CA ALA A 393 10.59 10.27 -8.70
C ALA A 393 11.28 10.57 -7.35
N VAL A 394 11.31 11.86 -6.97
CA VAL A 394 11.87 12.30 -5.68
C VAL A 394 11.04 11.78 -4.50
N SER A 395 9.71 11.79 -4.65
CA SER A 395 8.76 11.21 -3.69
C SER A 395 9.09 9.75 -3.34
N SER A 396 9.47 8.92 -4.31
CA SER A 396 9.88 7.52 -4.09
C SER A 396 11.09 7.37 -3.14
N VAL A 397 11.98 8.35 -3.11
CA VAL A 397 13.12 8.37 -2.17
C VAL A 397 12.67 8.90 -0.81
N CYS A 398 11.88 9.97 -0.80
CA CYS A 398 11.43 10.60 0.45
C CYS A 398 10.56 9.65 1.29
N HIS A 399 9.49 9.09 0.71
CA HIS A 399 8.54 8.26 1.46
C HIS A 399 9.18 6.95 1.99
N SER A 400 10.21 6.45 1.31
CA SER A 400 10.90 5.22 1.66
C SER A 400 11.84 5.45 2.84
N ILE A 401 12.58 6.56 2.84
CA ILE A 401 13.38 7.00 3.99
C ILE A 401 12.49 7.24 5.20
N PHE A 402 11.40 8.03 5.05
CA PHE A 402 10.47 8.30 6.15
C PHE A 402 9.86 7.01 6.71
N GLY A 403 9.35 6.14 5.84
CA GLY A 403 8.76 4.85 6.23
C GLY A 403 9.76 3.98 7.01
N SER A 404 10.98 3.80 6.49
CA SER A 404 12.01 2.99 7.15
C SER A 404 12.46 3.56 8.50
N VAL A 405 12.65 4.88 8.59
CA VAL A 405 13.01 5.54 9.86
C VAL A 405 11.90 5.35 10.89
N LEU A 406 10.65 5.63 10.49
CA LEU A 406 9.50 5.56 11.39
C LEU A 406 9.22 4.12 11.85
N ALA A 407 9.33 3.14 10.95
CA ALA A 407 9.25 1.73 11.30
C ALA A 407 10.37 1.32 12.26
N GLY A 408 11.60 1.80 12.05
CA GLY A 408 12.73 1.57 12.97
C GLY A 408 12.49 2.13 14.37
N ILE A 409 11.87 3.32 14.47
CA ILE A 409 11.47 3.92 15.74
C ILE A 409 10.37 3.08 16.39
N TRP A 410 9.27 2.80 15.69
CA TRP A 410 8.12 2.08 16.24
C TRP A 410 8.40 0.63 16.59
N ARG A 411 9.36 -0.03 15.93
CA ARG A 411 9.81 -1.38 16.28
C ARG A 411 10.34 -1.46 17.72
N ARG A 412 10.90 -0.36 18.25
CA ARG A 412 11.43 -0.28 19.61
C ARG A 412 10.33 -0.08 20.67
N TYR A 413 9.15 0.39 20.26
CA TYR A 413 8.03 0.65 21.16
C TYR A 413 6.99 -0.46 21.04
N VAL A 414 7.03 -1.41 21.98
CA VAL A 414 5.94 -2.38 22.18
C VAL A 414 4.81 -1.64 22.90
N PRO A 415 3.61 -1.50 22.31
CA PRO A 415 2.48 -0.95 23.06
C PRO A 415 2.17 -1.92 24.20
N ASN A 416 2.23 -1.46 25.44
CA ASN A 416 1.57 -2.15 26.54
C ASN A 416 0.07 -1.98 26.30
N GLU A 417 -0.59 -2.97 25.72
CA GLU A 417 -2.05 -3.00 25.69
C GLU A 417 -2.55 -3.03 27.14
N LYS A 418 -3.29 -1.99 27.52
CA LYS A 418 -4.02 -1.98 28.78
C LYS A 418 -5.07 -3.08 28.70
N GLN A 419 -4.98 -4.03 29.62
CA GLN A 419 -6.09 -4.88 30.03
C GLN A 419 -7.24 -3.93 30.41
N GLY A 420 -8.24 -3.83 29.53
CA GLY A 420 -9.48 -3.11 29.76
C GLY A 420 -10.58 -4.08 30.13
#